data_AF-A0A7J4LJG8-F1
#
_entry.id   AF-A0A7J4LJG8-F1
#
_cell.length_a   1.000
_cell.length_b   1.000
_cell.length_c   1.000
_cell.angle_alpha   90.00
_cell.angle_beta   90.00
_cell.angle_gamma   90.00
#
_symmetry.space_group_name_H-M   'P 1'
#
loop_
_entity.id
_entity.type
_entity.pdbx_description
1 polymer ?
#
loop_
_entity_poly.entity_id
_entity_poly.type
_entity_poly.pdbx_seq_one_letter_code
_entity_poly.pdbx_strand_id
1 'polypeptide(L)'
;MQVYLSRTRENSIEFEPEELSISVPPGGEERTDLLFTNYSSPTHVQLSVSDELREYIQFSHEYPQVQREKVVTLTARLTAGTAMRTGQIFITTGYGANKASLTVTLKIRELKEPAPSVAPEQHADYYAAEAPVEVQEEEVTLIAKQPLFTIPFTLPEINIAPILYRLIAPVAVLLLILFAVSKLFTSVPQFQFYVAVGISIVIFTLLAFGFTKL
;
A
#
# COMPACT_ATOMS: atom_id res chain seq x y z
N MET A 1 -14.72 -8.34 0.04
CA MET A 1 -14.74 -7.01 0.70
C MET A 1 -14.61 -5.95 -0.38
N GLN A 2 -15.39 -4.86 -0.33
CA GLN A 2 -15.32 -3.80 -1.34
C GLN A 2 -14.59 -2.56 -0.79
N VAL A 3 -13.74 -1.98 -1.63
CA VAL A 3 -12.99 -0.76 -1.36
C VAL A 3 -13.26 0.21 -2.50
N TYR A 4 -13.86 1.35 -2.21
CA TYR A 4 -14.15 2.36 -3.21
C TYR A 4 -13.15 3.50 -3.12
N LEU A 5 -12.60 3.87 -4.27
CA LEU A 5 -11.67 4.98 -4.43
C LEU A 5 -12.35 6.11 -5.19
N SER A 6 -12.22 7.32 -4.66
CA SER A 6 -12.76 8.56 -5.24
C SER A 6 -14.28 8.54 -5.49
N ARG A 7 -15.06 7.83 -4.69
CA ARG A 7 -16.53 7.71 -4.86
C ARG A 7 -17.26 8.97 -4.41
N THR A 8 -16.95 9.48 -3.22
CA THR A 8 -17.59 10.68 -2.65
C THR A 8 -16.81 11.97 -2.88
N ARG A 9 -15.47 11.90 -2.85
CA ARG A 9 -14.56 13.04 -3.02
C ARG A 9 -13.39 12.59 -3.88
N GLU A 10 -12.68 13.52 -4.52
CA GLU A 10 -11.41 13.18 -5.16
C GLU A 10 -10.44 12.56 -4.13
N ASN A 11 -9.85 11.41 -4.48
CA ASN A 11 -8.98 10.61 -3.61
C ASN A 11 -9.64 10.15 -2.29
N SER A 12 -10.98 10.11 -2.19
CA SER A 12 -11.65 9.47 -1.06
C SER A 12 -11.38 7.96 -1.04
N ILE A 13 -11.38 7.36 0.14
CA ILE A 13 -11.24 5.92 0.34
C ILE A 13 -12.36 5.48 1.27
N GLU A 14 -13.18 4.54 0.82
CA GLU A 14 -14.37 4.07 1.52
C GLU A 14 -14.40 2.53 1.54
N PHE A 15 -14.93 1.97 2.61
CA PHE A 15 -14.94 0.53 2.88
C PHE A 15 -16.37 0.03 2.99
N GLU A 16 -16.68 -1.09 2.32
CA GLU A 16 -17.97 -1.75 2.47
C GLU A 16 -17.81 -3.28 2.53
N PRO A 17 -18.10 -3.91 3.69
CA PRO A 17 -18.41 -3.31 5.00
C PRO A 17 -17.26 -2.51 5.65
N GLU A 18 -17.53 -1.70 6.68
CA GLU A 18 -16.50 -0.89 7.40
C GLU A 18 -15.51 -1.72 8.21
N GLU A 19 -15.83 -2.99 8.49
CA GLU A 19 -14.98 -3.92 9.22
C GLU A 19 -14.90 -5.26 8.50
N LEU A 20 -13.73 -5.91 8.57
CA LEU A 20 -13.49 -7.20 7.96
C LEU A 20 -13.21 -8.26 9.03
N SER A 21 -14.05 -9.29 9.11
CA SER A 21 -13.82 -10.46 9.96
C SER A 21 -13.41 -11.66 9.11
N ILE A 22 -12.26 -12.27 9.41
CA ILE A 22 -11.72 -13.42 8.68
C ILE A 22 -11.62 -14.61 9.62
N SER A 23 -12.27 -15.72 9.26
CA SER A 23 -12.25 -16.96 10.04
C SER A 23 -11.24 -17.94 9.43
N VAL A 24 -10.10 -18.10 10.08
CA VAL A 24 -8.95 -18.89 9.61
C VAL A 24 -9.03 -20.32 10.16
N PRO A 25 -8.84 -21.37 9.34
CA PRO A 25 -8.78 -22.74 9.85
C PRO A 25 -7.57 -22.95 10.78
N PRO A 26 -7.67 -23.82 11.81
CA PRO A 26 -6.57 -24.07 12.73
C PRO A 26 -5.30 -24.54 12.02
N GLY A 27 -4.22 -23.77 12.11
CA GLY A 27 -2.93 -24.09 11.47
C GLY A 27 -2.92 -23.96 9.94
N GLY A 28 -4.01 -23.46 9.34
CA GLY A 28 -4.11 -23.22 7.90
C GLY A 28 -4.05 -21.74 7.54
N GLU A 29 -4.40 -21.48 6.28
CA GLU A 29 -4.46 -20.14 5.69
C GLU A 29 -5.87 -19.91 5.13
N GLU A 30 -6.36 -18.68 5.23
CA GLU A 30 -7.60 -18.25 4.59
C GLU A 30 -7.28 -17.12 3.60
N ARG A 31 -7.83 -17.20 2.39
CA ARG A 31 -7.70 -16.16 1.37
C ARG A 31 -8.99 -15.34 1.30
N THR A 32 -8.85 -14.03 1.24
CA THR A 32 -9.98 -13.09 1.14
C THR A 32 -9.65 -12.02 0.12
N ASP A 33 -10.60 -11.75 -0.77
CA ASP A 33 -10.41 -10.77 -1.83
C ASP A 33 -10.92 -9.37 -1.42
N LEU A 34 -10.05 -8.39 -1.66
CA LEU A 34 -10.34 -6.96 -1.63
C LEU A 34 -10.59 -6.50 -3.07
N LEU A 35 -11.83 -6.15 -3.39
CA LEU A 35 -12.21 -5.57 -4.67
C LEU A 35 -12.10 -4.05 -4.58
N PHE A 36 -11.15 -3.48 -5.31
CA PHE A 36 -10.99 -2.04 -5.45
C PHE A 36 -11.76 -1.54 -6.67
N THR A 37 -12.60 -0.52 -6.48
CA THR A 37 -13.32 0.17 -7.55
C THR A 37 -12.98 1.65 -7.51
N ASN A 38 -12.38 2.17 -8.58
CA ASN A 38 -11.97 3.56 -8.70
C ASN A 38 -12.90 4.33 -9.64
N TYR A 39 -13.42 5.46 -9.15
CA TYR A 39 -14.33 6.35 -9.88
C TYR A 39 -13.62 7.56 -10.50
N SER A 40 -12.31 7.68 -10.33
CA SER A 40 -11.49 8.78 -10.88
C SER A 40 -10.43 8.25 -11.84
N SER A 41 -9.41 9.07 -12.10
CA SER A 41 -8.24 8.70 -12.89
C SER A 41 -7.46 7.54 -12.26
N PRO A 42 -6.74 6.72 -13.07
CA PRO A 42 -5.92 5.63 -12.57
C PRO A 42 -4.98 6.05 -11.45
N THR A 43 -4.95 5.28 -10.36
CA THR A 43 -4.20 5.63 -9.16
C THR A 43 -3.40 4.45 -8.62
N HIS A 44 -2.24 4.75 -8.04
CA HIS A 44 -1.47 3.78 -7.27
C HIS A 44 -2.00 3.74 -5.85
N VAL A 45 -2.23 2.52 -5.37
CA VAL A 45 -2.63 2.26 -4.00
C VAL A 45 -1.46 1.59 -3.30
N GLN A 46 -1.17 2.02 -2.08
CA GLN A 46 -0.27 1.32 -1.18
C GLN A 46 -1.08 0.64 -0.08
N LEU A 47 -0.85 -0.65 0.11
CA LEU A 47 -1.43 -1.46 1.17
C LEU A 47 -0.37 -1.73 2.23
N SER A 48 -0.75 -1.55 3.49
CA SER A 48 0.08 -1.89 4.64
C SER A 48 -0.79 -2.38 5.79
N VAL A 49 -0.19 -3.07 6.74
CA VAL A 49 -0.87 -3.62 7.92
C VAL A 49 -0.26 -3.04 9.19
N SER A 50 -1.05 -2.98 10.24
CA SER A 50 -0.58 -2.61 11.57
C SER A 50 0.34 -3.70 12.16
N ASP A 51 1.15 -3.33 13.16
CA ASP A 51 2.14 -4.25 13.75
C ASP A 51 1.48 -5.51 14.34
N GLU A 52 0.24 -5.42 14.81
CA GLU A 52 -0.51 -6.55 15.37
C GLU A 52 -0.87 -7.61 14.32
N LEU A 53 -0.92 -7.24 13.04
CA LEU A 53 -1.31 -8.12 11.91
C LEU A 53 -0.15 -8.44 10.98
N ARG A 54 1.02 -7.82 11.18
CA ARG A 54 2.18 -7.89 10.27
C ARG A 54 2.68 -9.30 9.99
N GLU A 55 2.64 -10.17 11.00
CA GLU A 55 3.09 -11.56 10.88
C GLU A 55 1.98 -12.52 10.41
N TYR A 56 0.74 -12.04 10.37
CA TYR A 56 -0.45 -12.87 10.14
C TYR A 56 -1.12 -12.61 8.78
N ILE A 57 -0.82 -11.48 8.15
CA ILE A 57 -1.45 -11.05 6.90
C ILE A 57 -0.40 -10.80 5.84
N GLN A 58 -0.65 -11.32 4.64
CA GLN A 58 0.14 -11.05 3.45
C GLN A 58 -0.77 -10.67 2.28
N PHE A 59 -0.40 -9.63 1.53
CA PHE A 59 -1.09 -9.25 0.30
C PHE A 59 -0.45 -9.92 -0.91
N SER A 60 -1.25 -10.23 -1.94
CA SER A 60 -0.71 -10.67 -3.22
C SER A 60 0.07 -9.56 -3.92
N HIS A 61 -0.35 -8.30 -3.76
CA HIS A 61 0.31 -7.10 -4.28
C HIS A 61 0.19 -5.96 -3.27
N GLU A 62 1.32 -5.43 -2.79
CA GLU A 62 1.34 -4.31 -1.85
C GLU A 62 1.12 -2.94 -2.53
N TYR A 63 1.46 -2.83 -3.83
CA TYR A 63 1.38 -1.58 -4.61
C TYR A 63 0.56 -1.73 -5.89
N PRO A 64 -0.71 -2.13 -5.82
CA PRO A 64 -1.53 -2.31 -7.02
C PRO A 64 -1.84 -0.96 -7.69
N GLN A 65 -1.78 -0.94 -9.02
CA GLN A 65 -2.33 0.14 -9.82
C GLN A 65 -3.82 -0.16 -10.10
N VAL A 66 -4.70 0.74 -9.69
CA VAL A 66 -6.16 0.60 -9.86
C VAL A 66 -6.61 1.56 -10.95
N GLN A 67 -7.04 1.02 -12.09
CA GLN A 67 -7.60 1.81 -13.19
C GLN A 67 -9.09 2.06 -12.97
N ARG A 68 -9.90 1.00 -13.12
CA ARG A 68 -11.34 1.01 -12.85
C ARG A 68 -11.70 0.02 -11.76
N GLU A 69 -11.30 -1.24 -11.94
CA GLU A 69 -11.47 -2.30 -10.95
C GLU A 69 -10.18 -3.09 -10.80
N LYS A 70 -9.89 -3.54 -9.59
CA LYS A 70 -8.74 -4.40 -9.31
C LYS A 70 -9.02 -5.29 -8.10
N VAL A 71 -8.78 -6.58 -8.25
CA VAL A 71 -8.82 -7.51 -7.12
C VAL A 71 -7.43 -7.67 -6.53
N VAL A 72 -7.34 -7.57 -5.20
CA VAL A 72 -6.14 -7.90 -4.42
C VAL A 72 -6.51 -8.96 -3.39
N THR A 73 -5.85 -10.10 -3.47
CA THR A 73 -6.04 -11.19 -2.52
C THR A 73 -5.18 -10.95 -1.29
N LEU A 74 -5.80 -11.10 -0.13
CA LEU A 74 -5.17 -11.10 1.18
C LEU A 74 -5.18 -12.53 1.73
N THR A 75 -4.01 -13.01 2.14
CA THR A 75 -3.83 -14.31 2.79
C THR A 75 -3.64 -14.07 4.29
N ALA A 76 -4.50 -14.66 5.10
CA ALA A 76 -4.42 -14.62 6.55
C ALA A 76 -4.00 -15.97 7.10
N ARG A 77 -3.06 -15.98 8.05
CA ARG A 77 -2.56 -17.18 8.74
C ARG A 77 -2.59 -16.95 10.25
N LEU A 78 -3.09 -17.93 11.00
CA LEU A 78 -3.09 -17.90 12.46
C LEU A 78 -2.40 -19.14 13.01
N THR A 79 -1.40 -18.93 13.88
CA THR A 79 -0.69 -20.03 14.53
C THR A 79 -1.53 -20.64 15.64
N ALA A 80 -1.42 -21.95 15.82
CA ALA A 80 -2.03 -22.67 16.93
C ALA A 80 -1.67 -22.01 18.28
N GLY A 81 -2.68 -21.61 19.06
CA GLY A 81 -2.52 -20.91 20.35
C GLY A 81 -2.96 -19.45 20.36
N THR A 82 -3.19 -18.83 19.19
CA THR A 82 -3.75 -17.47 19.10
C THR A 82 -5.22 -17.56 18.67
N ALA A 83 -6.16 -17.36 19.60
CA ALA A 83 -7.59 -17.50 19.31
C ALA A 83 -8.15 -16.37 18.42
N MET A 84 -7.66 -15.14 18.64
CA MET A 84 -8.13 -13.94 17.95
C MET A 84 -7.03 -12.88 17.88
N ARG A 85 -6.98 -12.16 16.77
CA ARG A 85 -6.16 -10.94 16.61
C ARG A 85 -6.98 -9.86 15.92
N THR A 86 -6.82 -8.63 16.38
CA THR A 86 -7.45 -7.46 15.76
C THR A 86 -6.37 -6.43 15.47
N GLY A 87 -6.47 -5.78 14.32
CA GLY A 87 -5.60 -4.69 13.92
C GLY A 87 -6.18 -3.96 12.72
N GLN A 88 -5.33 -3.27 11.96
CA GLN A 88 -5.77 -2.41 10.87
C GLN A 88 -5.01 -2.70 9.58
N ILE A 89 -5.72 -2.62 8.45
CA ILE A 89 -5.13 -2.50 7.12
C ILE A 89 -5.21 -1.03 6.73
N PHE A 90 -4.08 -0.43 6.37
CA PHE A 90 -4.02 0.93 5.86
C PHE A 90 -3.95 0.92 4.34
N ILE A 91 -4.79 1.74 3.75
CA ILE A 91 -4.84 2.00 2.31
C ILE A 91 -4.45 3.45 2.09
N THR A 92 -3.43 3.67 1.27
CA THR A 92 -2.92 5.00 0.96
C THR A 92 -2.99 5.24 -0.55
N THR A 93 -3.50 6.41 -0.97
CA THR A 93 -3.69 6.77 -2.38
C THR A 93 -3.23 8.21 -2.64
N GLY A 94 -3.17 8.59 -3.93
CA GLY A 94 -2.81 9.96 -4.33
C GLY A 94 -1.37 10.34 -3.96
N TYR A 95 -0.42 9.42 -4.20
CA TYR A 95 1.00 9.59 -3.85
C TYR A 95 1.26 9.85 -2.35
N GLY A 96 0.43 9.29 -1.47
CA GLY A 96 0.58 9.47 -0.02
C GLY A 96 -0.32 10.56 0.57
N ALA A 97 -1.06 11.30 -0.26
CA ALA A 97 -1.88 12.42 0.21
C ALA A 97 -3.09 11.99 1.03
N ASN A 98 -3.68 10.82 0.76
CA ASN A 98 -4.85 10.32 1.47
C ASN A 98 -4.58 8.92 2.02
N LYS A 99 -4.92 8.72 3.29
CA LYS A 99 -4.76 7.45 4.00
C LYS A 99 -6.05 7.13 4.75
N ALA A 100 -6.52 5.90 4.64
CA ALA A 100 -7.65 5.37 5.39
C ALA A 100 -7.30 4.00 5.97
N SER A 101 -8.01 3.60 7.03
CA SER A 101 -7.78 2.35 7.75
C SER A 101 -9.05 1.50 7.79
N LEU A 102 -8.89 0.20 7.57
CA LEU A 102 -9.92 -0.82 7.72
C LEU A 102 -9.60 -1.66 8.95
N THR A 103 -10.53 -1.77 9.89
CA THR A 103 -10.39 -2.67 11.05
C THR A 103 -10.56 -4.12 10.59
N VAL A 104 -9.60 -4.96 10.95
CA VAL A 104 -9.60 -6.39 10.60
C VAL A 104 -9.50 -7.23 11.85
N THR A 105 -10.40 -8.20 11.97
CA THR A 105 -10.39 -9.19 13.05
C THR A 105 -10.21 -10.59 12.48
N LEU A 106 -9.12 -11.25 12.87
CA LEU A 106 -8.82 -12.65 12.56
C LEU A 106 -9.31 -13.53 13.71
N LYS A 107 -10.06 -14.58 13.40
CA LYS A 107 -10.57 -15.56 14.38
C LYS A 107 -10.28 -16.98 13.92
N ILE A 108 -10.01 -17.91 14.83
CA ILE A 108 -9.98 -19.33 14.48
C ILE A 108 -11.38 -19.80 14.14
N ARG A 109 -11.55 -20.48 13.00
CA ARG A 109 -12.79 -21.19 12.66
C ARG A 109 -12.93 -22.39 13.61
N GLU A 110 -13.98 -22.39 14.42
CA GLU A 110 -14.33 -23.55 15.23
C GLU A 110 -14.63 -24.73 14.31
N LEU A 111 -13.90 -25.83 14.48
CA LEU A 111 -14.23 -27.11 13.86
C LEU A 111 -15.54 -27.56 14.50
N LYS A 112 -16.66 -27.34 13.81
CA LYS A 112 -17.92 -27.99 14.18
C LYS A 112 -17.67 -29.50 14.08
N GLU A 113 -17.80 -30.22 15.19
CA GLU A 113 -17.78 -31.69 15.18
C GLU A 113 -18.74 -32.20 14.10
N PRO A 114 -18.32 -33.15 13.24
CA PRO A 114 -19.24 -33.75 12.31
C PRO A 114 -20.36 -34.43 13.11
N ALA A 115 -21.58 -33.91 12.99
CA ALA A 115 -22.77 -34.61 13.46
C ALA A 115 -22.76 -36.03 12.87
N PRO A 116 -23.21 -37.04 13.63
CA PRO A 116 -23.11 -38.44 13.21
C PRO A 116 -23.84 -38.64 11.89
N SER A 117 -23.17 -39.36 10.98
CA SER A 117 -23.69 -39.86 9.71
C SER A 117 -25.14 -40.34 9.83
N VAL A 118 -26.06 -39.64 9.15
CA VAL A 118 -27.36 -40.20 8.79
C VAL A 118 -27.42 -40.23 7.27
N ALA A 119 -27.62 -41.44 6.74
CA ALA A 119 -27.70 -41.76 5.33
C ALA A 119 -28.78 -40.93 4.60
N PRO A 120 -28.62 -40.71 3.28
CA PRO A 120 -29.50 -39.82 2.53
C PRO A 120 -30.81 -40.52 2.16
N GLU A 121 -31.94 -40.04 2.70
CA GLU A 121 -33.25 -40.35 2.14
C GLU A 121 -33.61 -39.32 1.05
N GLN A 122 -33.98 -39.89 -0.09
CA GLN A 122 -34.33 -39.23 -1.32
C GLN A 122 -35.69 -38.54 -1.20
N HIS A 123 -35.80 -37.30 -1.67
CA HIS A 123 -37.04 -36.81 -2.26
C HIS A 123 -36.71 -35.99 -3.51
N ALA A 124 -37.36 -36.42 -4.59
CA ALA A 124 -37.15 -36.02 -5.95
C ALA A 124 -38.08 -34.87 -6.37
N ASP A 125 -37.64 -34.22 -7.45
CA ASP A 125 -38.41 -33.53 -8.49
C ASP A 125 -38.81 -32.06 -8.26
N TYR A 126 -38.17 -31.13 -8.99
CA TYR A 126 -38.57 -30.76 -10.35
C TYR A 126 -37.47 -29.97 -11.08
N TYR A 127 -37.28 -30.27 -12.37
CA TYR A 127 -36.22 -29.81 -13.27
C TYR A 127 -36.34 -28.35 -13.71
N ALA A 128 -35.21 -27.66 -13.87
CA ALA A 128 -34.96 -26.75 -14.97
C ALA A 128 -33.54 -27.02 -15.51
N ALA A 129 -33.47 -27.62 -16.69
CA ALA A 129 -32.22 -27.86 -17.39
C ALA A 129 -31.65 -26.51 -17.85
N GLU A 130 -30.57 -26.06 -17.22
CA GLU A 130 -29.71 -25.02 -17.78
C GLU A 130 -28.66 -25.69 -18.67
N ALA A 131 -28.56 -25.18 -19.89
CA ALA A 131 -27.82 -25.73 -21.02
C ALA A 131 -26.32 -25.95 -20.71
N PRO A 132 -25.61 -26.83 -21.45
CA PRO A 132 -24.18 -26.98 -21.30
C PRO A 132 -23.51 -25.67 -21.69
N VAL A 133 -22.83 -25.02 -20.74
CA VAL A 133 -21.89 -23.94 -21.08
C VAL A 133 -20.71 -24.60 -21.76
N GLU A 134 -20.66 -24.41 -23.08
CA GLU A 134 -19.53 -24.73 -23.94
C GLU A 134 -18.29 -24.00 -23.42
N VAL A 135 -17.43 -24.72 -22.72
CA VAL A 135 -16.08 -24.26 -22.37
C VAL A 135 -15.31 -24.21 -23.67
N GLN A 136 -15.16 -23.02 -24.24
CA GLN A 136 -14.20 -22.79 -25.31
C GLN A 136 -12.80 -23.03 -24.71
N GLU A 137 -12.19 -24.15 -25.10
CA GLU A 137 -10.75 -24.32 -24.98
C GLU A 137 -10.10 -23.22 -25.82
N GLU A 138 -9.59 -22.20 -25.14
CA GLU A 138 -8.77 -21.19 -25.79
C GLU A 138 -7.46 -21.87 -26.20
N GLU A 139 -7.33 -22.09 -27.51
CA GLU A 139 -6.16 -22.63 -28.17
C GLU A 139 -4.93 -21.82 -27.73
N VAL A 140 -4.05 -22.46 -26.94
CA VAL A 140 -2.73 -21.91 -26.60
C VAL A 140 -1.92 -21.85 -27.87
N THR A 141 -2.07 -20.74 -28.59
CA THR A 141 -1.21 -20.38 -29.71
C THR A 141 0.20 -20.18 -29.15
N LEU A 142 1.08 -21.10 -29.49
CA LEU A 142 2.52 -21.00 -29.28
C LEU A 142 3.00 -19.68 -29.89
N ILE A 143 3.14 -18.64 -29.04
CA ILE A 143 3.71 -17.36 -29.43
C ILE A 143 5.15 -17.63 -29.85
N ALA A 144 5.35 -17.57 -31.17
CA ALA A 144 6.63 -17.54 -31.81
C ALA A 144 7.52 -16.51 -31.11
N LYS A 145 8.75 -16.92 -30.78
CA LYS A 145 9.83 -16.08 -30.24
C LYS A 145 9.91 -14.77 -31.02
N GLN A 146 9.33 -13.69 -30.47
CA GLN A 146 9.56 -12.35 -30.97
C GLN A 146 10.98 -11.93 -30.56
N PRO A 147 11.74 -11.25 -31.45
CA PRO A 147 13.07 -10.78 -31.12
C PRO A 147 12.98 -9.75 -30.00
N LEU A 148 13.80 -9.97 -28.97
CA LEU A 148 14.00 -9.10 -27.82
C LEU A 148 14.23 -7.66 -28.31
N PHE A 149 13.22 -6.80 -28.17
CA PHE A 149 13.36 -5.37 -28.47
C PHE A 149 14.29 -4.77 -27.44
N THR A 150 15.57 -4.65 -27.79
CA THR A 150 16.58 -3.98 -26.98
C THR A 150 16.36 -2.49 -27.14
N ILE A 151 15.64 -1.88 -26.19
CA ILE A 151 15.58 -0.44 -26.06
C ILE A 151 16.98 0.03 -25.66
N PRO A 152 17.68 0.84 -26.47
CA PRO A 152 18.89 1.51 -26.00
C PRO A 152 18.45 2.56 -24.98
N PHE A 153 18.45 2.18 -23.70
CA PHE A 153 18.30 3.13 -22.61
C PHE A 153 19.57 3.98 -22.56
N THR A 154 19.56 5.05 -23.33
CA THR A 154 20.56 6.12 -23.22
C THR A 154 20.10 7.00 -22.08
N LEU A 155 20.73 6.82 -20.91
CA LEU A 155 20.64 7.80 -19.84
C LEU A 155 21.10 9.13 -20.43
N PRO A 156 20.28 10.20 -20.40
CA PRO A 156 20.81 11.52 -20.69
C PRO A 156 21.93 11.76 -19.68
N GLU A 157 23.12 12.13 -20.15
CA GLU A 157 24.18 12.66 -19.29
C GLU A 157 23.65 13.95 -18.66
N ILE A 158 22.92 13.82 -17.56
CA ILE A 158 22.51 14.96 -16.75
C ILE A 158 23.80 15.45 -16.12
N ASN A 159 24.33 16.55 -16.66
CA ASN A 159 25.44 17.25 -16.05
C ASN A 159 24.96 17.81 -14.70
N ILE A 160 25.21 17.07 -13.63
CA ILE A 160 24.73 17.36 -12.27
C ILE A 160 25.46 18.57 -11.67
N ALA A 161 26.67 18.86 -12.16
CA ALA A 161 27.52 19.94 -11.66
C ALA A 161 26.85 21.34 -11.66
N PRO A 162 26.23 21.82 -12.76
CA PRO A 162 25.56 23.13 -12.77
C PRO A 162 24.31 23.17 -11.87
N ILE A 163 23.59 22.06 -11.72
CA ILE A 163 22.37 21.99 -10.90
C ILE A 163 22.74 22.01 -9.41
N LEU A 164 23.76 21.25 -9.03
CA LEU A 164 24.27 21.19 -7.67
C LEU A 164 24.88 22.53 -7.23
N TYR A 165 25.65 23.19 -8.12
CA TYR A 165 26.21 24.51 -7.83
C TYR A 165 25.14 25.58 -7.59
N ARG A 166 24.07 25.59 -8.39
CA ARG A 166 22.95 26.55 -8.24
C ARG A 166 22.20 26.40 -6.91
N LEU A 167 22.25 25.22 -6.29
CA LEU A 167 21.55 24.93 -5.03
C LEU A 167 22.47 25.12 -3.81
N ILE A 168 23.76 24.75 -3.93
CA ILE A 168 24.74 24.88 -2.84
C ILE A 168 25.21 26.33 -2.65
N ALA A 169 25.41 27.10 -3.73
CA ALA A 169 25.91 28.47 -3.64
C ALA A 169 25.05 29.41 -2.77
N PRO A 170 23.71 29.50 -2.94
CA PRO A 170 22.90 30.39 -2.12
C PRO A 170 22.87 29.96 -0.65
N VAL A 171 22.90 28.65 -0.39
CA VAL A 171 22.91 28.07 0.96
C VAL A 171 24.22 28.39 1.68
N ALA A 172 25.36 28.25 1.00
CA ALA A 172 26.67 28.58 1.55
C ALA A 172 26.78 30.09 1.88
N VAL A 173 26.24 30.95 1.01
CA VAL A 173 26.18 32.40 1.25
C VAL A 173 25.29 32.71 2.46
N LEU A 174 24.12 32.07 2.57
CA LEU A 174 23.22 32.25 3.72
C LEU A 174 23.89 31.84 5.04
N LEU A 175 24.59 30.70 5.06
CA LEU A 175 25.32 30.24 6.24
C LEU A 175 26.47 31.19 6.62
N LEU A 176 27.17 31.75 5.63
CA LEU A 176 28.23 32.73 5.87
C LEU A 176 27.67 34.03 6.46
N ILE A 177 26.52 34.50 5.97
CA ILE A 177 25.81 35.66 6.54
C ILE A 177 25.39 35.38 7.98
N LEU A 178 24.77 34.23 8.25
CA LEU A 178 24.36 33.83 9.60
C LEU A 178 25.56 33.73 10.56
N PHE A 179 26.69 33.21 10.07
CA PHE A 179 27.92 33.14 10.84
C PHE A 179 28.51 34.53 11.14
N ALA A 180 28.55 35.43 10.15
CA ALA A 180 29.00 36.80 10.34
C ALA A 180 28.11 37.55 11.36
N VAL A 181 26.80 37.39 11.23
CA VAL A 181 25.80 37.95 12.16
C VAL A 181 25.95 37.37 13.57
N SER A 182 26.23 36.07 13.73
CA SER A 182 26.56 35.49 15.04
C SER A 182 27.77 36.17 15.69
N LYS A 183 28.82 36.49 14.91
CA LYS A 183 30.03 37.15 15.44
C LYS A 183 29.79 38.59 15.88
N LEU A 184 28.90 39.31 15.20
CA LEU A 184 28.52 40.70 15.54
C LEU A 184 27.78 40.81 16.88
N PHE A 185 27.03 39.79 17.28
CA PHE A 185 26.16 39.82 18.46
C PHE A 185 26.59 38.80 19.54
N THR A 186 27.89 38.60 19.71
CA THR A 186 28.47 37.66 20.70
C THR A 186 28.13 38.01 22.15
N SER A 187 27.79 39.27 22.43
CA SER A 187 27.47 39.75 23.78
C SER A 187 26.01 39.50 24.19
N VAL A 188 25.14 39.04 23.29
CA VAL A 188 23.71 38.82 23.56
C VAL A 188 23.38 37.32 23.46
N PRO A 189 23.30 36.58 24.58
CA PRO A 189 23.13 35.13 24.56
C PRO A 189 21.79 34.67 23.95
N GLN A 190 20.72 35.46 24.12
CA GLN A 190 19.42 35.19 23.49
C GLN A 190 19.52 35.19 21.95
N PHE A 191 20.33 36.10 21.38
CA PHE A 191 20.53 36.18 19.95
C PHE A 191 21.29 34.98 19.39
N GLN A 192 22.30 34.48 20.13
CA GLN A 192 23.04 33.28 19.75
C GLN A 192 22.13 32.04 19.69
N PHE A 193 21.15 31.93 20.58
CA PHE A 193 20.15 30.86 20.54
C PHE A 193 19.33 30.89 19.25
N TYR A 194 18.81 32.06 18.85
CA TYR A 194 18.03 32.18 17.61
C TYR A 194 18.87 31.90 16.36
N VAL A 195 20.14 32.33 16.33
CA VAL A 195 21.04 32.03 15.21
C VAL A 195 21.34 30.53 15.13
N ALA A 196 21.56 29.87 16.27
CA ALA A 196 21.79 28.41 16.30
C ALA A 196 20.57 27.62 15.79
N VAL A 197 19.35 28.01 16.20
CA VAL A 197 18.11 27.41 15.71
C VAL A 197 17.93 27.66 14.20
N GLY A 198 18.24 28.86 13.72
CA GLY A 198 18.21 29.17 12.29
C GLY A 198 19.15 28.27 11.48
N ILE A 199 20.39 28.09 11.96
CA ILE A 199 21.37 27.21 11.32
C ILE A 199 20.89 25.75 11.33
N SER A 200 20.31 25.27 12.44
CA SER A 200 19.83 23.88 12.51
C SER A 200 18.69 23.60 11.54
N ILE A 201 17.77 24.56 11.33
CA ILE A 201 16.68 24.45 10.37
C ILE A 201 17.23 24.34 8.94
N VAL A 202 18.21 25.17 8.59
CA VAL A 202 18.85 25.14 7.25
C VAL A 202 19.56 23.81 7.00
N ILE A 203 20.29 23.28 7.99
CA ILE A 203 20.97 21.99 7.87
C ILE A 203 19.95 20.85 7.74
N PHE A 204 18.91 20.84 8.56
CA PHE A 204 17.89 19.80 8.53
C PHE A 204 17.12 19.78 7.21
N THR A 205 16.79 20.96 6.66
CA THR A 205 16.13 21.05 5.35
C THR A 205 17.02 20.56 4.22
N LEU A 206 18.34 20.83 4.25
CA LEU A 206 19.28 20.26 3.28
C LEU A 206 19.35 18.73 3.36
N LEU A 207 19.41 18.17 4.57
CA LEU A 207 19.44 16.72 4.76
C LEU A 207 18.14 16.07 4.25
N ALA A 208 16.99 16.62 4.63
CA ALA A 208 15.68 16.14 4.18
C ALA A 208 15.55 16.21 2.64
N PHE A 209 16.04 17.30 2.03
CA PHE A 209 16.09 17.42 0.57
C PHE A 209 17.02 16.38 -0.07
N GLY A 210 18.18 16.08 0.56
CA GLY A 210 19.09 15.03 0.11
C GLY A 210 18.44 13.64 0.11
N PHE A 211 17.68 13.29 1.16
CA PHE A 211 17.00 12.00 1.27
C PHE A 211 15.80 11.83 0.33
N THR A 212 15.19 12.93 -0.13
CA THR A 212 14.07 12.87 -1.08
C THR A 212 14.49 12.77 -2.54
N LYS A 213 15.79 12.94 -2.83
CA LYS A 213 16.35 12.94 -4.19
C LYS A 213 17.30 11.77 -4.46
N LEU A 214 17.50 10.89 -3.49
CA LEU A 214 18.23 9.61 -3.63
C LEU A 214 17.23 8.47 -3.89
#